data_AF-A0A7W1BFP6-F1
#
_entry.id   AF-A0A7W1BFP6-F1
#
_cell.length_a   1.000
_cell.length_b   1.000
_cell.length_c   1.000
_cell.angle_alpha   90.00
_cell.angle_beta   90.00
_cell.angle_gamma   90.00
#
_symmetry.space_group_name_H-M   'P 1'
#
loop_
_entity.id
_entity.type
_entity.pdbx_description
1 polymer ?
#
loop_
_entity_poly.entity_id
_entity_poly.type
_entity_poly.pdbx_seq_one_letter_code
_entity_poly.pdbx_strand_id
1 'polypeptide(L)'
;MQPIAIQLGKPWIVAELRTDGFAEAARRLADGPVYYVVVDPRFAEKLARIFASAPGAANLRVLVHGRDDPDQIPEAAPVYLTRLARERLPDRSRLKQIMPQARVFTPDTARQIFTFILRANLAALAE
;
A
#
# COMPACT_ATOMS: atom_id res chain seq x y z
N MET A 1 10.29 24.99 4.58
CA MET A 1 11.08 24.37 3.49
C MET A 1 10.31 24.51 2.19
N GLN A 2 10.81 25.26 1.21
CA GLN A 2 10.19 25.28 -0.13
C GLN A 2 10.54 23.98 -0.88
N PRO A 3 9.58 23.33 -1.58
CA PRO A 3 9.87 22.16 -2.41
C PRO A 3 10.88 22.48 -3.51
N ILE A 4 11.88 21.60 -3.72
CA ILE A 4 12.86 21.66 -4.82
C ILE A 4 12.18 21.84 -6.18
N ALA A 5 10.98 21.26 -6.36
CA ALA A 5 10.22 21.42 -7.60
C ALA A 5 9.89 22.89 -7.91
N ILE A 6 9.59 23.71 -6.90
CA ILE A 6 9.35 25.15 -7.10
C ILE A 6 10.61 25.85 -7.61
N GLN A 7 11.77 25.51 -7.03
CA GLN A 7 13.06 26.08 -7.44
C GLN A 7 13.43 25.70 -8.88
N LEU A 8 13.04 24.50 -9.31
CA LEU A 8 13.30 23.97 -10.65
C LEU A 8 12.21 24.31 -11.68
N GLY A 9 11.19 25.10 -11.30
CA GLY A 9 10.06 25.39 -12.18
C GLY A 9 9.27 24.14 -12.61
N LYS A 10 9.38 23.04 -11.84
CA LYS A 10 8.74 21.76 -12.14
C LYS A 10 7.36 21.69 -11.50
N PRO A 11 6.35 21.20 -12.23
CA PRO A 11 5.08 20.85 -11.63
C PRO A 11 5.25 19.83 -10.51
N TRP A 12 4.44 19.95 -9.46
CA TRP A 12 4.50 19.04 -8.32
C TRP A 12 3.12 18.88 -7.68
N ILE A 13 2.92 17.75 -6.99
CA ILE A 13 1.70 17.42 -6.25
C ILE A 13 2.10 16.99 -4.84
N VAL A 14 1.43 17.56 -3.83
CA VAL A 14 1.45 16.98 -2.48
C VAL A 14 0.48 15.81 -2.48
N ALA A 15 1.00 14.60 -2.24
CA ALA A 15 0.14 13.43 -2.14
C ALA A 15 -0.35 13.26 -0.70
N GLU A 16 -1.66 13.35 -0.51
CA GLU A 16 -2.31 12.96 0.74
C GLU A 16 -2.74 11.50 0.64
N LEU A 17 -2.29 10.72 1.63
CA LEU A 17 -2.60 9.32 1.74
C LEU A 17 -3.85 9.14 2.60
N ARG A 18 -4.69 8.19 2.24
CA ARG A 18 -5.76 7.74 3.14
C ARG A 18 -5.11 6.97 4.29
N THR A 19 -5.45 7.35 5.51
CA THR A 19 -4.94 6.72 6.73
C THR A 19 -5.87 5.63 7.26
N ASP A 20 -7.11 5.54 6.77
CA ASP A 20 -8.13 4.60 7.22
C ASP A 20 -7.68 3.13 7.15
N GLY A 21 -7.05 2.73 6.05
CA GLY A 21 -6.52 1.36 5.90
C GLY A 21 -5.36 1.05 6.86
N PHE A 22 -4.49 2.04 7.13
CA PHE A 22 -3.39 1.88 8.09
C PHE A 22 -3.89 1.91 9.54
N ALA A 23 -4.87 2.75 9.85
CA ALA A 23 -5.48 2.82 11.17
C ALA A 23 -6.21 1.51 11.51
N GLU A 24 -6.94 0.93 10.54
CA GLU A 24 -7.59 -0.37 10.72
C GLU A 24 -6.57 -1.50 10.92
N ALA A 25 -5.50 -1.52 10.12
CA ALA A 25 -4.43 -2.50 10.32
C ALA A 25 -3.76 -2.35 11.69
N ALA A 26 -3.51 -1.12 12.14
CA ALA A 26 -2.96 -0.84 13.47
C ALA A 26 -3.88 -1.32 14.61
N ARG A 27 -5.20 -1.15 14.47
CA ARG A 27 -6.17 -1.71 15.44
C ARG A 27 -6.08 -3.23 15.50
N ARG A 28 -6.09 -3.89 14.34
CA ARG A 28 -6.03 -5.37 14.27
C ARG A 28 -4.71 -5.94 14.79
N LEU A 29 -3.61 -5.21 14.62
CA LEU A 29 -2.32 -5.60 15.19
C LEU A 29 -2.37 -5.69 16.72
N ALA A 30 -3.21 -4.88 17.39
CA ALA A 30 -3.42 -4.97 18.82
C ALA A 30 -4.15 -6.27 19.23
N ASP A 31 -5.05 -6.77 18.36
CA ASP A 31 -5.87 -7.96 18.62
C ASP A 31 -5.14 -9.27 18.28
N GLY A 32 -4.18 -9.24 17.35
CA GLY A 32 -3.42 -10.43 16.97
C GLY A 32 -2.66 -10.31 15.65
N PRO A 33 -2.15 -11.43 15.12
CA PRO A 33 -1.36 -11.47 13.88
C PRO A 33 -2.09 -10.90 12.67
N VAL A 34 -1.44 -9.98 11.96
CA VAL A 34 -1.93 -9.42 10.70
C VAL A 34 -0.92 -9.70 9.59
N TYR A 35 -1.40 -10.31 8.51
CA TYR A 35 -0.57 -10.72 7.39
C TYR A 35 -0.68 -9.74 6.23
N TYR A 36 0.47 -9.32 5.70
CA TYR A 36 0.59 -8.57 4.46
C TYR A 36 1.30 -9.43 3.42
N VAL A 37 0.72 -9.53 2.21
CA VAL A 37 1.40 -10.15 1.07
C VAL A 37 1.74 -9.06 0.05
N VAL A 38 3.04 -8.92 -0.18
CA VAL A 38 3.64 -7.91 -1.05
C VAL A 38 4.46 -8.59 -2.13
N VAL A 39 4.78 -7.87 -3.20
CA VAL A 39 5.68 -8.38 -4.25
C VAL A 39 7.09 -7.81 -4.12
N ASP A 40 7.22 -6.61 -3.55
CA ASP A 40 8.49 -5.90 -3.41
C ASP A 40 9.01 -5.99 -1.95
N PRO A 41 10.21 -6.56 -1.71
CA PRO A 41 10.85 -6.57 -0.40
C PRO A 41 10.99 -5.19 0.24
N ARG A 42 11.24 -4.15 -0.56
CA ARG A 42 11.39 -2.77 -0.05
C ARG A 42 10.09 -2.26 0.55
N PHE A 43 8.96 -2.74 0.03
CA PHE A 43 7.66 -2.42 0.59
C PHE A 43 7.42 -3.14 1.93
N ALA A 44 7.96 -4.35 2.10
CA ALA A 44 7.93 -5.03 3.40
C ALA A 44 8.69 -4.25 4.47
N GLU A 45 9.91 -3.79 4.16
CA GLU A 45 10.69 -2.92 5.05
C GLU A 45 9.99 -1.60 5.35
N LYS A 46 9.26 -1.05 4.37
CA LYS A 46 8.45 0.15 4.57
C LYS A 46 7.29 -0.10 5.54
N LEU A 47 6.57 -1.22 5.39
CA LEU A 47 5.48 -1.59 6.29
C LEU A 47 5.97 -1.79 7.73
N ALA A 48 7.12 -2.45 7.90
CA ALA A 48 7.75 -2.61 9.21
C ALA A 48 8.02 -1.26 9.88
N ARG A 49 8.53 -0.27 9.13
CA ARG A 49 8.75 1.09 9.64
C ARG A 49 7.46 1.84 9.94
N ILE A 50 6.43 1.72 9.08
CA ILE A 50 5.14 2.38 9.28
C ILE A 50 4.46 1.92 10.57
N PHE A 51 4.50 0.61 10.85
CA PHE A 51 3.84 0.03 12.01
C PHE A 51 4.75 -0.15 13.23
N ALA A 52 6.01 0.28 13.16
CA ALA A 52 6.99 0.09 14.24
C ALA A 52 6.50 0.62 15.60
N SER A 53 5.73 1.72 15.60
CA SER A 53 5.17 2.34 16.80
C SER A 53 3.71 1.96 17.08
N ALA A 54 3.11 1.05 16.31
CA ALA A 54 1.74 0.63 16.52
C ALA A 54 1.63 -0.33 17.72
N PRO A 55 0.56 -0.26 18.54
CA PRO A 55 0.24 -1.31 19.49
C PRO A 55 0.19 -2.67 18.79
N GLY A 56 0.94 -3.65 19.29
CA GLY A 56 1.03 -4.97 18.66
C GLY A 56 1.89 -5.02 17.39
N ALA A 57 2.84 -4.10 17.18
CA ALA A 57 3.77 -4.13 16.05
C ALA A 57 4.44 -5.51 15.82
N ALA A 58 4.72 -6.25 16.90
CA ALA A 58 5.27 -7.61 16.85
C ALA A 58 4.35 -8.64 16.17
N ASN A 59 3.06 -8.34 16.02
CA ASN A 59 2.07 -9.16 15.34
C ASN A 59 2.05 -8.93 13.82
N LEU A 60 2.83 -7.98 13.30
CA LEU A 60 2.96 -7.78 11.87
C LEU A 60 3.70 -8.97 11.25
N ARG A 61 3.11 -9.56 10.22
CA ARG A 61 3.70 -10.61 9.40
C ARG A 61 3.68 -10.14 7.96
N VAL A 62 4.85 -9.90 7.36
CA VAL A 62 4.93 -9.49 5.96
C VAL A 62 5.60 -10.58 5.15
N LEU A 63 4.90 -11.06 4.12
CA LEU A 63 5.35 -12.08 3.20
C LEU A 63 5.58 -11.45 1.82
N VAL A 64 6.73 -11.73 1.24
CA VAL A 64 7.12 -11.31 -0.10
C VAL A 64 6.86 -12.47 -1.06
N HIS A 65 5.93 -12.28 -1.97
CA HIS A 65 5.58 -13.24 -3.01
C HIS A 65 6.81 -13.62 -3.85
N GLY A 66 7.03 -14.92 -4.03
CA GLY A 66 8.18 -15.47 -4.75
C GLY A 66 9.43 -15.65 -3.88
N ARG A 67 9.40 -15.20 -2.63
CA ARG A 67 10.45 -15.43 -1.61
C ARG A 67 9.92 -16.25 -0.44
N ASP A 68 8.77 -15.85 0.08
CA ASP A 68 8.15 -16.46 1.24
C ASP A 68 6.97 -17.36 0.83
N ASP A 69 6.76 -18.41 1.61
CA ASP A 69 5.70 -19.38 1.37
C ASP A 69 4.34 -18.84 1.87
N PRO A 70 3.32 -18.63 1.02
CA PRO A 70 2.00 -18.19 1.45
C PRO A 70 1.22 -19.27 2.24
N ASP A 71 1.65 -20.53 2.22
CA ASP A 71 0.98 -21.63 2.94
C ASP A 71 1.11 -21.51 4.46
N GLN A 72 2.04 -20.67 4.94
CA GLN A 72 2.20 -20.38 6.37
C GLN A 72 1.11 -19.46 6.94
N ILE A 73 0.26 -18.85 6.08
CA ILE A 73 -0.82 -17.96 6.53
C ILE A 73 -1.98 -18.81 7.07
N PRO A 74 -2.38 -18.64 8.34
CA PRO A 74 -3.57 -19.33 8.87
C PRO A 74 -4.83 -18.91 8.12
N GLU A 75 -5.74 -19.87 7.88
CA GLU A 75 -6.94 -19.67 7.07
C GLU A 75 -7.83 -18.51 7.55
N ALA A 76 -7.93 -18.35 8.87
CA ALA A 76 -8.75 -17.34 9.54
C ALA A 76 -8.00 -16.04 9.83
N ALA A 77 -6.72 -15.92 9.47
CA ALA A 77 -5.95 -14.71 9.74
C ALA A 77 -6.38 -13.55 8.81
N PRO A 78 -6.40 -12.30 9.29
CA PRO A 78 -6.64 -11.14 8.43
C PRO A 78 -5.46 -10.92 7.48
N VAL A 79 -5.76 -10.84 6.18
CA VAL A 79 -4.75 -10.76 5.12
C VAL A 79 -4.95 -9.53 4.24
N TYR A 80 -3.95 -8.67 4.18
CA TYR A 80 -3.86 -7.58 3.22
C TYR A 80 -3.03 -8.00 2.01
N LEU A 81 -3.68 -8.07 0.84
CA LEU A 81 -3.00 -8.32 -0.42
C LEU A 81 -2.78 -7.00 -1.17
N THR A 82 -1.53 -6.69 -1.51
CA THR A 82 -1.27 -5.66 -2.51
C THR A 82 -1.86 -6.06 -3.86
N ARG A 83 -2.16 -5.08 -4.74
CA ARG A 83 -2.76 -5.35 -6.05
C ARG A 83 -1.97 -6.40 -6.84
N LEU A 84 -0.66 -6.19 -6.97
CA LEU A 84 0.22 -7.10 -7.71
C LEU A 84 0.32 -8.47 -7.03
N ALA A 85 0.33 -8.54 -5.69
CA ALA A 85 0.31 -9.83 -5.00
C ALA A 85 -0.99 -10.58 -5.27
N ARG A 86 -2.13 -9.88 -5.29
CA ARG A 86 -3.44 -10.46 -5.61
C ARG A 86 -3.50 -11.03 -7.03
N GLU A 87 -2.89 -10.36 -7.99
CA GLU A 87 -2.82 -10.80 -9.39
C GLU A 87 -1.91 -12.02 -9.57
N ARG A 88 -0.84 -12.12 -8.77
CA ARG A 88 0.18 -13.18 -8.89
C ARG A 88 -0.04 -14.38 -7.99
N LEU A 89 -0.90 -14.29 -6.97
CA LEU A 89 -1.19 -15.42 -6.09
C LEU A 89 -2.05 -16.46 -6.86
N PRO A 90 -1.54 -17.68 -7.06
CA PRO A 90 -2.20 -18.68 -7.93
C PRO A 90 -3.50 -19.22 -7.33
N ASP A 91 -3.57 -19.37 -6.01
CA ASP A 91 -4.78 -19.79 -5.30
C ASP A 91 -5.02 -18.94 -4.05
N ARG A 92 -6.19 -18.31 -3.99
CA ARG A 92 -6.63 -17.42 -2.91
C ARG A 92 -7.83 -17.97 -2.15
N SER A 93 -8.38 -19.10 -2.57
CA SER A 93 -9.62 -19.67 -2.03
C SER A 93 -9.51 -20.01 -0.54
N ARG A 94 -8.31 -20.36 -0.08
CA ARG A 94 -8.02 -20.63 1.34
C ARG A 94 -7.93 -19.38 2.22
N LEU A 95 -7.76 -18.18 1.64
CA LEU A 95 -7.61 -16.96 2.43
C LEU A 95 -9.01 -16.40 2.71
N LYS A 96 -9.63 -16.85 3.80
CA LYS A 96 -11.04 -16.52 4.11
C LYS A 96 -11.25 -15.09 4.58
N GLN A 97 -10.20 -14.42 5.06
CA GLN A 97 -10.26 -13.02 5.53
C GLN A 97 -9.35 -12.09 4.72
N ILE A 98 -9.51 -12.09 3.39
CA ILE A 98 -8.86 -11.08 2.55
C ILE A 98 -9.49 -9.72 2.82
N MET A 99 -8.68 -8.78 3.29
CA MET A 99 -9.10 -7.41 3.52
C MET A 99 -9.35 -6.69 2.19
N PRO A 100 -10.31 -5.73 2.16
CA PRO A 100 -10.60 -4.95 0.99
C PRO A 100 -9.36 -4.19 0.55
N GLN A 101 -9.22 -3.98 -0.77
CA GLN A 101 -8.11 -3.22 -1.31
C GLN A 101 -8.21 -1.77 -0.84
N ALA A 102 -7.20 -1.33 -0.07
CA ALA A 102 -7.13 0.05 0.39
C ALA A 102 -6.87 0.98 -0.81
N ARG A 103 -7.69 2.02 -0.94
CA ARG A 103 -7.36 3.16 -1.80
C ARG A 103 -6.27 3.96 -1.09
N VAL A 104 -5.12 4.13 -1.74
CA VAL A 104 -3.93 4.72 -1.09
C VAL A 104 -4.01 6.25 -1.04
N PHE A 105 -4.56 6.88 -2.09
CA PHE A 105 -4.69 8.33 -2.18
C PHE A 105 -6.08 8.81 -1.77
N THR A 106 -6.15 10.01 -1.20
CA THR A 106 -7.42 10.72 -1.05
C THR A 106 -8.05 10.95 -2.43
N PRO A 107 -9.39 11.08 -2.53
CA PRO A 107 -10.04 11.42 -3.80
C PRO A 107 -9.45 12.68 -4.44
N ASP A 108 -9.09 13.68 -3.63
CA ASP A 108 -8.47 14.90 -4.10
C ASP A 108 -7.07 14.68 -4.66
N THR A 109 -6.21 13.93 -3.97
CA THR A 109 -4.89 13.57 -4.50
C THR A 109 -5.01 12.76 -5.78
N ALA A 110 -5.94 11.80 -5.83
CA ALA A 110 -6.17 11.00 -7.03
C ALA A 110 -6.60 11.87 -8.22
N ARG A 111 -7.48 12.84 -7.99
CA ARG A 111 -7.89 13.83 -9.01
C ARG A 111 -6.72 14.70 -9.46
N GLN A 112 -5.91 15.20 -8.53
CA GLN A 112 -4.73 16.03 -8.87
C GLN A 112 -3.72 15.27 -9.72
N ILE A 113 -3.40 14.02 -9.36
CA ILE A 113 -2.53 13.14 -10.16
C ILE A 113 -3.10 12.95 -11.56
N PHE A 114 -4.40 12.65 -11.67
CA PHE A 114 -5.04 12.45 -12.96
C PHE A 114 -5.00 13.70 -13.83
N THR A 115 -5.35 14.87 -13.27
CA THR A 115 -5.27 16.16 -13.98
C THR A 115 -3.84 16.47 -14.43
N PHE A 116 -2.85 16.18 -13.59
CA PHE A 116 -1.44 16.38 -13.93
C PHE A 116 -1.01 15.54 -15.14
N ILE A 117 -1.33 14.24 -15.13
CA ILE A 117 -1.03 13.33 -16.25
C ILE A 117 -1.73 13.78 -17.53
N LEU A 118 -3.02 14.13 -17.46
CA LEU A 118 -3.77 14.59 -18.63
C LEU A 118 -3.15 15.85 -19.24
N ARG A 119 -2.79 16.83 -18.42
CA ARG A 119 -2.14 18.07 -18.91
C ARG A 119 -0.80 17.78 -19.57
N ALA A 120 0.02 16.90 -18.97
CA ALA A 120 1.29 16.51 -19.55
C ALA A 120 1.12 15.82 -20.91
N ASN A 121 0.16 14.90 -21.02
CA ASN A 121 -0.13 14.20 -22.28
C ASN A 121 -0.68 15.14 -23.36
N LEU A 122 -1.56 16.08 -23.00
CA LEU A 122 -2.10 17.04 -23.96
C LEU A 122 -1.04 18.00 -24.48
N ALA A 123 -0.09 18.42 -23.64
CA ALA A 123 1.05 19.23 -24.08
C ALA A 123 1.94 18.46 -25.06
N ALA A 124 2.24 17.19 -24.77
CA ALA A 124 3.06 16.35 -25.64
C ALA A 124 2.40 16.00 -26.99
N LEU A 125 1.06 16.02 -27.07
CA LEU A 125 0.31 15.79 -28.31
C LEU A 125 0.19 17.05 -29.17
N ALA A 126 0.47 18.24 -28.60
CA ALA A 126 0.41 19.51 -29.30
C ALA A 126 1.77 19.93 -29.89
N GLU A 127 2.83 19.16 -29.63
CA GLU A 127 4.16 19.23 -30.25
C GLU A 127 4.26 18.27 -31.44
#